data_AF-A0A936CPF7-F1
#
_entry.id   AF-A0A936CPF7-F1
#
_cell.length_a   1.000
_cell.length_b   1.000
_cell.length_c   1.000
_cell.angle_alpha   90.00
_cell.angle_beta   90.00
_cell.angle_gamma   90.00
#
_symmetry.space_group_name_H-M   'P 1'
#
loop_
_entity.id
_entity.type
_entity.pdbx_description
1 polymer ?
#
loop_
_entity_poly.entity_id
_entity_poly.type
_entity_poly.pdbx_seq_one_letter_code
_entity_poly.pdbx_strand_id
1 'polypeptide(L)'
;MGWFYVIVAGVLEVGWIISLKATAGFTRLVPVLCYAGFGIGSTLFLSLALKRLPMAPVYIVWMGIGMVGAAAWGVARHGEPLGWLRVVSMLLVLAGVAGLKASATPRAPVPGPSAVAGADEAAAQPPLAPRAGEIGCDLH
;
A
#
# COMPACT_ATOMS: atom_id res chain seq x y z
N MET A 1 12.55 17.45 -5.81
CA MET A 1 12.95 16.04 -5.99
C MET A 1 12.17 15.16 -5.01
N GLY A 2 11.32 14.24 -5.49
CA GLY A 2 10.43 13.44 -4.62
C GLY A 2 11.18 12.55 -3.61
N TRP A 3 12.37 12.09 -3.99
CA TRP A 3 13.23 11.22 -3.18
C TRP A 3 13.67 11.84 -1.85
N PHE A 4 13.87 13.16 -1.81
CA PHE A 4 14.20 13.85 -0.57
C PHE A 4 13.11 13.67 0.49
N TYR A 5 11.84 13.77 0.09
CA TYR A 5 10.71 13.56 0.99
C TYR A 5 10.63 12.13 1.51
N VAL A 6 11.02 11.12 0.70
CA VAL A 6 11.07 9.72 1.12
C VAL A 6 12.13 9.51 2.20
N ILE A 7 13.31 10.10 2.04
CA ILE A 7 14.40 9.99 3.02
C ILE A 7 13.97 10.66 4.33
N VAL A 8 13.42 11.88 4.27
CA VAL A 8 12.94 12.59 5.45
C VAL A 8 11.82 11.82 6.15
N ALA A 9 10.84 11.29 5.40
CA ALA A 9 9.79 10.43 5.93
C ALA A 9 10.36 9.19 6.62
N GLY A 10 11.35 8.52 6.00
CA GLY A 10 12.01 7.36 6.58
C GLY A 10 12.74 7.66 7.89
N VAL A 11 13.42 8.81 8.00
CA VAL A 11 14.08 9.21 9.26
C VAL A 11 13.06 9.53 10.36
N LEU A 12 11.98 10.23 10.02
CA LEU A 12 10.85 10.48 10.94
C LEU A 12 10.24 9.15 11.43
N GLU A 13 10.13 8.15 10.55
CA GLU A 13 9.63 6.81 10.89
C GLU A 13 10.49 6.12 11.96
N VAL A 14 11.81 6.25 11.87
CA VAL A 14 12.70 5.71 12.90
C VAL A 14 12.41 6.38 14.25
N GLY A 15 12.21 7.70 14.25
CA GLY A 15 11.78 8.46 15.45
C GLY A 15 10.41 8.01 15.99
N TRP A 16 9.46 7.71 15.11
CA TRP A 16 8.15 7.13 15.46
C TRP A 16 8.35 5.82 16.23
N ILE A 17 9.06 4.85 15.63
CA ILE A 17 9.25 3.50 16.20
C ILE A 17 9.96 3.57 17.56
N ILE A 18 10.97 4.43 17.69
CA ILE A 18 11.69 4.63 18.95
C ILE A 18 10.78 5.22 20.02
N SER A 19 9.98 6.23 19.65
CA SER A 19 9.06 6.89 20.57
C SER A 19 8.00 5.92 21.09
N LEU A 20 7.55 4.96 20.26
CA LEU A 20 6.59 3.93 20.68
C LEU A 20 7.08 3.14 21.88
N LYS A 21 8.33 2.63 21.84
CA LYS A 21 8.93 1.91 23.00
C LYS A 21 9.05 2.82 24.23
N ALA A 22 9.25 4.12 24.05
CA ALA A 22 9.36 5.09 25.13
C ALA A 22 8.02 5.45 25.80
N THR A 23 6.88 5.15 25.16
CA THR A 23 5.54 5.44 25.72
C THR A 23 5.15 4.55 26.91
N ALA A 24 5.85 3.43 27.14
CA ALA A 24 5.54 2.45 28.18
C ALA A 24 4.04 2.07 28.24
N GLY A 25 3.43 1.84 27.07
CA GLY A 25 1.98 1.56 26.97
C GLY A 25 1.11 2.81 27.09
N PHE A 26 1.54 3.93 26.50
CA PHE A 26 0.83 5.22 26.50
C PHE A 26 0.65 5.89 27.87
N THR A 27 1.42 5.50 28.87
CA THR A 27 1.33 6.08 30.23
C THR A 27 2.06 7.41 30.37
N ARG A 28 3.03 7.72 29.49
CA ARG A 28 3.81 8.96 29.56
C ARG A 28 3.45 9.93 28.44
N LEU A 29 2.97 11.12 28.81
CA LEU A 29 2.43 12.12 27.88
C LEU A 29 3.47 12.65 26.87
N VAL A 30 4.70 12.92 27.32
CA VAL A 30 5.76 13.47 26.45
C VAL A 30 6.15 12.50 25.32
N PRO A 31 6.46 11.21 25.59
CA PRO A 31 6.68 10.20 24.55
C PRO A 31 5.50 10.03 23.59
N VAL A 32 4.26 10.15 24.07
CA VAL A 32 3.06 10.02 23.23
C VAL A 32 2.95 11.19 22.25
N LEU A 33 3.25 12.41 22.69
CA LEU A 33 3.30 13.57 21.80
C LEU A 33 4.41 13.43 20.75
N CYS A 34 5.59 12.96 21.14
CA CYS A 34 6.66 12.66 20.19
C CYS A 34 6.23 11.59 19.18
N TYR A 35 5.63 10.49 19.64
CA TYR A 35 5.10 9.42 18.79
C TYR A 35 4.11 9.96 17.75
N ALA A 36 3.13 10.75 18.19
CA ALA A 36 2.16 11.37 17.29
C ALA A 36 2.82 12.37 16.33
N GLY A 37 3.74 13.20 16.82
CA GLY A 37 4.41 14.23 16.02
C GLY A 37 5.32 13.66 14.94
N PHE A 38 6.22 12.73 15.32
CA PHE A 38 7.03 11.99 14.35
C PHE A 38 6.16 11.29 13.34
N GLY A 39 5.03 10.77 13.81
CA GLY A 39 4.21 9.96 12.97
C GLY A 39 3.38 10.66 11.93
N ILE A 40 2.72 11.73 12.35
CA ILE A 40 2.06 12.67 11.45
C ILE A 40 3.11 13.25 10.49
N GLY A 41 4.30 13.60 10.98
CA GLY A 41 5.41 14.04 10.13
C GLY A 41 5.77 13.02 9.05
N SER A 42 6.05 11.77 9.43
CA SER A 42 6.41 10.68 8.50
C SER A 42 5.35 10.50 7.41
N THR A 43 4.08 10.39 7.80
CA THR A 43 2.97 10.20 6.84
C THR A 43 2.74 11.40 5.94
N LEU A 44 2.89 12.63 6.43
CA LEU A 44 2.79 13.84 5.60
C LEU A 44 3.88 13.86 4.53
N PHE A 45 5.14 13.69 4.93
CA PHE A 45 6.26 13.68 3.98
C PHE A 45 6.15 12.54 2.97
N LEU A 46 5.67 11.36 3.39
CA LEU A 46 5.39 10.24 2.51
C LEU A 46 4.29 10.59 1.49
N SER A 47 3.21 11.24 1.93
CA SER A 47 2.14 11.72 1.05
C SER A 47 2.67 12.71 -0.01
N LEU A 48 3.59 13.61 0.38
CA LEU A 48 4.25 14.53 -0.58
C LEU A 48 5.13 13.79 -1.59
N ALA A 49 5.80 12.71 -1.19
CA ALA A 49 6.59 11.88 -2.10
C ALA A 49 5.71 11.15 -3.12
N LEU A 50 4.59 10.59 -2.65
CA LEU A 50 3.64 9.83 -3.47
C LEU A 50 2.93 10.67 -4.54
N LYS A 51 2.83 12.00 -4.34
CA LYS A 51 2.36 12.92 -5.38
C LYS A 51 3.28 13.00 -6.61
N ARG A 52 4.53 12.54 -6.50
CA ARG A 52 5.56 12.70 -7.54
C ARG A 52 6.24 11.39 -7.95
N LEU A 53 6.08 10.34 -7.17
CA LEU A 53 6.75 9.06 -7.37
C LEU A 53 5.72 7.92 -7.30
N PRO A 54 5.92 6.83 -8.06
CA PRO A 54 5.06 5.66 -7.96
C PRO A 54 5.08 5.05 -6.55
N MET A 55 3.93 4.54 -6.11
CA MET A 55 3.73 4.06 -4.73
C MET A 55 4.74 2.98 -4.31
N ALA A 56 4.92 1.96 -5.15
CA ALA A 56 5.72 0.79 -4.79
C ALA A 56 7.17 1.10 -4.38
N PRO A 57 7.98 1.83 -5.18
CA PRO A 57 9.36 2.15 -4.78
C PRO A 57 9.44 3.08 -3.57
N VAL A 58 8.47 4.00 -3.41
CA VAL A 58 8.40 4.87 -2.23
C VAL A 58 8.23 4.05 -0.95
N TYR A 59 7.27 3.12 -0.95
CA TYR A 59 7.04 2.23 0.19
C TYR A 59 8.24 1.33 0.49
N ILE A 60 8.89 0.77 -0.54
CA ILE A 60 10.06 -0.10 -0.35
C ILE A 60 11.20 0.66 0.35
N VAL A 61 11.52 1.86 -0.11
CA VAL A 61 12.61 2.64 0.46
C VAL A 61 12.26 3.15 1.85
N TRP A 62 11.03 3.64 2.06
CA TRP A 62 10.54 4.05 3.37
C TRP A 62 10.61 2.91 4.41
N MET A 63 10.12 1.72 4.05
CA MET A 63 10.20 0.53 4.90
C MET A 63 11.65 0.10 5.16
N GLY A 64 12.51 0.16 4.15
CA GLY A 64 13.93 -0.17 4.28
C GLY A 64 14.64 0.73 5.29
N ILE A 65 14.40 2.05 5.24
CA ILE A 65 14.98 3.01 6.19
C ILE A 65 14.47 2.74 7.60
N GLY A 66 13.16 2.54 7.78
CA GLY A 66 12.58 2.22 9.09
C GLY A 66 13.17 0.96 9.72
N MET A 67 13.32 -0.09 8.91
CA MET A 67 13.91 -1.37 9.33
C MET A 67 15.38 -1.26 9.72
N VAL A 68 16.20 -0.63 8.89
CA VAL A 68 17.64 -0.42 9.17
C VAL A 68 17.82 0.49 10.38
N GLY A 69 17.05 1.57 10.48
CA GLY A 69 17.12 2.51 11.60
C GLY A 69 16.66 1.89 12.93
N ALA A 70 15.59 1.10 12.91
CA ALA A 70 15.13 0.38 14.10
C ALA A 70 16.16 -0.68 14.56
N ALA A 71 16.77 -1.41 13.61
CA ALA A 71 17.84 -2.36 13.91
C ALA A 71 19.08 -1.66 14.51
N ALA A 72 19.54 -0.59 13.87
CA ALA A 72 20.69 0.20 14.32
C ALA A 72 20.45 0.78 15.72
N TRP A 73 19.26 1.32 15.98
CA TRP A 73 18.87 1.80 17.31
C TRP A 73 18.82 0.68 18.35
N GLY A 74 18.32 -0.50 17.97
CA GLY A 74 18.29 -1.69 18.82
C GLY A 74 19.69 -2.04 19.34
N VAL A 75 20.67 -2.14 18.45
CA VAL A 75 22.07 -2.40 18.79
C VAL A 75 22.66 -1.30 19.65
N ALA A 76 22.50 -0.04 19.22
CA ALA A 76 23.13 1.10 19.88
C ALA A 76 22.64 1.29 21.33
N ARG A 77 21.35 1.02 21.59
CA ARG A 77 20.72 1.33 22.89
C ARG A 77 20.55 0.12 23.81
N HIS A 78 20.37 -1.09 23.26
CA HIS A 78 20.13 -2.30 24.06
C HIS A 78 21.35 -3.22 24.11
N GLY A 79 22.40 -2.95 23.31
CA GLY A 79 23.58 -3.81 23.23
C GLY A 79 23.23 -5.23 22.76
N GLU A 80 22.02 -5.45 22.24
CA GLU A 80 21.59 -6.75 21.73
C GLU A 80 22.47 -7.09 20.52
N PRO A 81 23.16 -8.24 20.52
CA PRO A 81 23.89 -8.67 19.35
C PRO A 81 22.91 -8.76 18.18
N LEU A 82 23.30 -8.20 17.03
CA LEU A 82 22.63 -8.48 15.75
C LEU A 82 22.82 -9.97 15.46
N GLY A 83 21.94 -10.80 16.02
CA GLY A 83 21.93 -12.22 15.75
C GLY A 83 21.80 -12.42 14.26
N TRP A 84 22.66 -13.25 13.69
CA TRP A 84 22.64 -13.61 12.27
C TRP A 84 21.23 -13.96 11.78
N LEU A 85 20.46 -14.69 12.60
CA LEU A 85 19.08 -15.06 12.32
C LEU A 85 18.12 -13.87 12.16
N ARG A 86 18.33 -12.77 12.91
CA ARG A 86 17.53 -11.54 12.85
C ARG A 86 17.75 -10.85 11.49
N VAL A 87 19.00 -10.77 11.05
CA VAL A 87 19.37 -10.19 9.75
C VAL A 87 18.82 -11.04 8.60
N VAL A 88 18.99 -12.36 8.66
CA VAL A 88 18.44 -13.28 7.63
C VAL A 88 16.92 -13.18 7.56
N SER A 89 16.23 -13.10 8.71
CA SER A 89 14.78 -12.93 8.75
C SER A 89 14.33 -11.61 8.13
N MET A 90 15.05 -10.52 8.38
CA MET A 90 14.78 -9.21 7.77
C MET A 90 14.94 -9.26 6.24
N LEU A 91 15.99 -9.91 5.75
CA LEU A 91 16.21 -10.11 4.31
C LEU A 91 15.13 -11.00 3.69
N LEU A 92 14.68 -12.03 4.40
CA LEU A 92 13.61 -12.91 3.94
C LEU A 92 12.26 -12.16 3.82
N VAL A 93 11.95 -11.27 4.77
CA VAL A 93 10.77 -10.39 4.69
C VAL A 93 10.87 -9.46 3.49
N LEU A 94 12.03 -8.83 3.28
CA LEU A 94 12.27 -7.98 2.10
C LEU A 94 12.11 -8.75 0.78
N ALA A 95 12.65 -9.97 0.72
CA ALA A 95 12.52 -10.85 -0.44
C ALA A 95 11.05 -11.24 -0.68
N GLY A 96 10.29 -11.54 0.39
CA GLY A 96 8.86 -11.82 0.30
C GLY A 96 8.06 -10.65 -0.25
N VAL A 97 8.32 -9.42 0.22
CA VAL A 97 7.66 -8.20 -0.29
C VAL A 97 8.03 -7.93 -1.76
N ALA A 98 9.30 -8.10 -2.12
CA ALA A 98 9.76 -7.95 -3.50
C ALA A 98 9.15 -9.00 -4.42
N GLY A 99 9.06 -10.26 -3.97
CA GLY A 99 8.39 -11.34 -4.67
C GLY A 99 6.89 -11.07 -4.86
N LEU A 100 6.20 -10.58 -3.83
CA LEU A 100 4.78 -10.21 -3.93
C LEU A 100 4.54 -9.12 -4.99
N LYS A 101 5.45 -8.14 -5.07
CA LYS A 101 5.41 -7.09 -6.10
C LYS A 101 5.68 -7.67 -7.49
N ALA A 102 6.64 -8.58 -7.62
CA ALA A 102 6.97 -9.21 -8.90
C ALA A 102 5.84 -10.12 -9.42
N SER A 103 5.11 -10.76 -8.50
CA SER A 103 3.97 -11.63 -8.81
C SER A 103 2.66 -10.87 -9.01
N ALA A 104 2.63 -9.55 -8.79
CA ALA A 104 1.42 -8.76 -9.00
C ALA A 104 1.10 -8.69 -10.51
N THR A 105 0.19 -9.55 -10.96
CA THR A 105 -0.33 -9.56 -12.34
C THR A 105 -0.98 -8.22 -12.68
N PRO A 106 -0.73 -7.64 -13.87
CA PRO A 106 -1.47 -6.47 -14.34
C PRO A 106 -2.98 -6.75 -14.28
N ARG A 107 -3.71 -6.03 -13.41
CA ARG A 107 -5.18 -6.08 -13.45
C ARG A 107 -5.64 -5.42 -14.74
N ALA A 108 -6.55 -6.09 -15.46
CA ALA A 108 -7.33 -5.44 -16.50
C ALA A 108 -8.03 -4.19 -15.92
N PRO A 109 -8.22 -3.13 -16.71
CA PRO A 109 -8.97 -1.96 -16.28
C PRO A 109 -10.33 -2.40 -15.72
N VAL A 110 -10.65 -1.98 -14.49
CA VAL A 110 -11.99 -2.16 -13.93
C VAL A 110 -12.96 -1.43 -14.88
N PRO A 111 -13.97 -2.12 -15.44
CA PRO A 111 -14.96 -1.47 -16.29
C PRO A 111 -15.58 -0.29 -15.55
N GLY A 112 -15.64 0.87 -16.21
CA GLY A 112 -16.28 2.05 -15.63
C GLY A 112 -17.76 1.79 -15.31
N PRO A 113 -18.36 2.57 -14.39
CA PRO A 113 -19.75 2.36 -13.96
C PRO A 113 -20.77 2.39 -15.12
N SER A 114 -20.46 3.04 -16.24
CA SER A 114 -21.29 3.03 -17.46
C SER A 114 -21.30 1.69 -18.20
N ALA A 115 -20.23 0.89 -18.11
CA ALA A 115 -20.16 -0.43 -18.74
C ALA A 115 -20.95 -1.48 -17.94
N VAL A 116 -21.05 -1.28 -16.61
CA VAL A 116 -21.84 -2.16 -15.73
C VAL A 116 -23.34 -1.89 -15.92
N ALA A 117 -23.74 -0.62 -16.11
CA ALA A 117 -25.13 -0.25 -16.36
C ALA A 117 -25.70 -0.84 -17.68
N GLY A 118 -24.89 -0.90 -18.75
CA GLY A 118 -25.33 -1.47 -20.03
C GLY A 118 -25.49 -3.00 -20.03
N ALA A 119 -24.83 -3.70 -19.10
CA ALA A 119 -24.93 -5.15 -18.98
C ALA A 119 -26.26 -5.59 -18.31
N ASP A 120 -26.75 -4.83 -17.33
CA ASP A 120 -28.07 -5.05 -16.74
C ASP A 120 -29.19 -4.81 -17.77
N GLU A 121 -29.03 -3.81 -18.66
CA GLU A 121 -30.02 -3.47 -19.69
C GLU A 121 -30.08 -4.52 -20.82
N ALA A 122 -28.94 -5.11 -21.20
CA ALA A 122 -28.88 -6.21 -22.17
C ALA A 122 -29.45 -7.53 -21.62
N ALA A 123 -29.33 -7.79 -20.30
CA ALA A 123 -29.94 -8.94 -19.65
C ALA A 123 -31.46 -8.78 -19.44
N ALA A 124 -31.97 -7.55 -19.45
CA ALA A 124 -33.39 -7.23 -19.31
C ALA A 124 -34.19 -7.31 -20.63
N GLN A 125 -33.54 -7.51 -21.78
CA GLN A 125 -34.25 -7.75 -23.04
C GLN A 125 -34.79 -9.21 -23.04
N PRO A 126 -36.12 -9.41 -23.01
CA PRO A 126 -36.69 -10.76 -23.10
C PRO A 126 -36.30 -11.38 -24.45
N PRO A 127 -36.15 -12.73 -24.52
CA PRO A 127 -35.77 -13.41 -25.75
C PRO A 127 -36.74 -13.00 -26.86
N LEU A 128 -36.18 -12.51 -27.97
CA LEU A 128 -36.89 -12.15 -29.18
C LEU A 128 -37.79 -13.33 -29.57
N ALA A 129 -39.09 -13.21 -29.31
CA ALA A 129 -40.06 -14.17 -29.79
C ALA A 129 -40.01 -14.18 -31.32
N PRO A 130 -40.11 -15.35 -31.98
CA PRO A 130 -40.15 -15.41 -33.43
C PRO A 130 -41.35 -14.61 -33.93
N ARG A 131 -41.12 -13.67 -34.85
CA ARG A 131 -42.18 -12.88 -35.51
C ARG A 131 -43.16 -13.83 -36.21
N ALA A 132 -44.27 -14.15 -35.56
CA ALA A 132 -45.45 -14.69 -36.21
C ALA A 132 -46.09 -13.55 -37.01
N GLY A 133 -45.86 -13.51 -38.32
CA GLY A 133 -46.44 -12.46 -39.16
C GLY A 133 -45.95 -12.36 -40.59
N GLU A 134 -45.51 -13.45 -41.25
CA GLU A 134 -45.35 -13.50 -42.71
C GLU A 134 -45.97 -14.80 -43.26
N ILE A 135 -47.29 -14.95 -43.06
CA ILE A 135 -48.13 -15.89 -43.84
C ILE A 135 -49.33 -15.09 -44.34
N GLY A 136 -49.10 -14.16 -45.28
CA GLY A 136 -50.10 -13.74 -46.26
C GLY A 136 -49.78 -14.50 -47.54
N CYS A 137 -50.57 -15.48 -47.97
CA CYS A 137 -51.87 -15.32 -48.62
C CYS A 137 -51.79 -14.45 -49.90
N ASP A 138 -50.92 -14.82 -50.83
CA ASP A 138 -51.09 -14.48 -52.25
C ASP A 138 -51.93 -15.57 -52.92
N LEU A 139 -53.24 -15.32 -52.91
CA LEU A 139 -54.26 -16.03 -53.65
C LEU A 139 -54.87 -15.02 -54.63
N HIS A 140 -54.24 -14.82 -55.80
CA HIS A 140 -54.90 -14.44 -57.06
C HIS A 140 -53.95 -14.55 -58.25
#